data_AF-A0A9D8A7F1-F1
#
_entry.id   AF-A0A9D8A7F1-F1
#
_cell.length_a   1.000
_cell.length_b   1.000
_cell.length_c   1.000
_cell.angle_alpha   90.00
_cell.angle_beta   90.00
_cell.angle_gamma   90.00
#
_symmetry.space_group_name_H-M   'P 1'
#
loop_
_entity.id
_entity.type
_entity.pdbx_description
1 polymer ?
#
loop_
_entity_poly.entity_id
_entity_poly.type
_entity_poly.pdbx_seq_one_letter_code
_entity_poly.pdbx_strand_id
1 'polypeptide(L)' 'MSNEKNEKGAQINIRIDDDLKTEAKRLAKQEGRSLSNWIVRSIEKRVKKANKQKK' A
#
# COMPACT_ATOMS: atom_id res chain seq x y z
N MET A 1 6.61 32.59 6.67
CA MET A 1 5.44 31.69 6.86
C MET A 1 5.83 30.34 6.31
N SER A 2 6.29 29.43 7.18
CA SER A 2 6.63 28.07 6.78
C SER A 2 5.35 27.38 6.35
N ASN A 3 5.29 26.96 5.09
CA ASN A 3 4.18 26.21 4.54
C ASN A 3 4.21 24.83 5.19
N GLU A 4 3.48 24.67 6.29
CA GLU A 4 3.26 23.39 6.96
C GLU A 4 2.58 22.46 5.95
N LYS A 5 3.37 21.61 5.29
CA LYS A 5 2.83 20.54 4.46
C LYS A 5 1.96 19.70 5.38
N ASN A 6 0.66 19.77 5.17
CA ASN A 6 -0.31 18.96 5.89
C ASN A 6 -0.06 17.49 5.49
N GLU A 7 0.80 16.78 6.21
CA GLU A 7 1.16 15.36 6.00
C GLU A 7 0.04 14.39 6.40
N LYS A 8 -1.23 14.79 6.27
CA LYS A 8 -2.37 13.93 6.61
C LYS A 8 -2.56 12.88 5.53
N GLY A 9 -1.93 11.73 5.73
CA GLY A 9 -2.25 10.52 4.97
C GLY A 9 -3.75 10.19 5.08
N ALA A 10 -4.36 9.75 3.98
CA ALA A 10 -5.74 9.29 3.99
C ALA A 10 -5.84 7.89 4.62
N GLN A 11 -6.78 7.69 5.54
CA GLN A 11 -7.05 6.38 6.13
C GLN A 11 -8.01 5.59 5.25
N ILE A 12 -7.68 4.34 4.94
CA ILE A 12 -8.53 3.42 4.20
C ILE A 12 -8.85 2.23 5.11
N ASN A 13 -10.15 1.97 5.32
CA ASN A 13 -10.61 0.78 6.02
C ASN A 13 -11.04 -0.27 4.98
N ILE A 14 -10.41 -1.45 5.01
CA ILE A 14 -10.64 -2.52 4.03
C ILE A 14 -11.05 -3.78 4.79
N ARG A 15 -12.07 -4.47 4.29
CA ARG A 15 -12.42 -5.83 4.71
C ARG A 15 -11.83 -6.81 3.72
N ILE A 16 -11.14 -7.81 4.22
CA ILE A 16 -10.55 -8.91 3.47
C ILE A 16 -10.77 -10.20 4.25
N ASP A 17 -10.74 -11.32 3.55
CA ASP A 17 -10.79 -12.63 4.17
C ASP A 17 -9.58 -12.84 5.10
N ASP A 18 -9.77 -13.60 6.17
CA ASP A 18 -8.72 -13.83 7.17
C ASP A 18 -7.55 -14.64 6.61
N ASP A 19 -7.83 -15.57 5.69
CA ASP A 19 -6.79 -16.34 4.99
C ASP A 19 -5.93 -15.42 4.13
N LEU A 20 -6.56 -14.52 3.38
CA LEU A 20 -5.85 -13.53 2.56
C LEU A 20 -5.01 -12.60 3.44
N LYS A 21 -5.54 -12.16 4.58
CA LYS A 21 -4.80 -11.33 5.55
C LYS A 21 -3.57 -12.06 6.09
N THR A 22 -3.71 -13.35 6.41
CA THR A 22 -2.64 -14.17 6.96
C THR A 22 -1.52 -14.34 5.95
N GLU A 23 -1.87 -14.67 4.71
CA GLU A 23 -0.90 -14.85 3.65
C GLU A 23 -0.21 -13.53 3.26
N ALA A 24 -0.97 -12.44 3.16
CA ALA A 24 -0.41 -11.12 2.91
C ALA A 24 0.57 -10.67 4.01
N LYS A 25 0.28 -10.98 5.28
CA LYS A 25 1.21 -10.73 6.39
C LYS A 25 2.49 -11.56 6.25
N ARG A 26 2.38 -12.82 5.87
CA ARG A 26 3.53 -13.72 5.67
C ARG A 26 4.46 -13.17 4.58
N LEU A 27 3.90 -12.80 3.43
CA LEU A 27 4.64 -12.20 2.31
C LEU A 27 5.28 -10.86 2.70
N ALA A 28 4.53 -9.99 3.39
CA ALA A 28 5.07 -8.71 3.85
C ALA A 28 6.27 -8.90 4.79
N LYS A 29 6.21 -9.87 5.71
CA LYS A 29 7.33 -10.21 6.61
C LYS A 29 8.55 -10.74 5.85
N GLN A 30 8.35 -11.58 4.84
CA GLN A 30 9.45 -12.07 3.99
C GLN A 30 10.17 -10.94 3.25
N GLU A 31 9.45 -9.86 2.92
CA GLU A 31 10.03 -8.64 2.36
C GLU A 31 10.59 -7.66 3.41
N GLY A 32 10.53 -7.98 4.71
CA GLY A 32 10.97 -7.08 5.80
C GLY A 32 10.08 -5.85 5.98
N ARG A 33 8.78 -5.94 5.68
CA ARG A 33 7.82 -4.81 5.67
C ARG A 33 6.61 -5.08 6.56
N SER A 34 5.96 -4.00 6.98
CA SER A 34 4.61 -4.07 7.54
C SER A 34 3.57 -4.36 6.45
N LEU A 35 2.44 -4.97 6.83
CA LEU A 35 1.33 -5.25 5.91
C LEU A 35 0.84 -3.99 5.20
N SER A 36 0.62 -2.90 5.94
CA SER A 36 0.12 -1.64 5.35
C SER A 36 1.07 -1.08 4.30
N ASN A 37 2.38 -1.03 4.60
CA ASN A 37 3.37 -0.54 3.64
C ASN A 37 3.48 -1.48 2.41
N TRP A 38 3.38 -2.79 2.64
CA TRP A 38 3.38 -3.77 1.56
C TRP A 38 2.18 -3.61 0.62
N ILE A 39 0.98 -3.37 1.16
CA ILE A 39 -0.23 -3.08 0.37
C ILE A 39 -0.07 -1.77 -0.41
N VAL A 40 0.37 -0.69 0.23
CA VAL A 40 0.58 0.62 -0.44
C VAL A 40 1.53 0.48 -1.62
N ARG A 41 2.68 -0.17 -1.44
CA ARG A 41 3.64 -0.40 -2.53
C ARG A 41 3.07 -1.26 -3.66
N SER A 42 2.24 -2.24 -3.32
CA SER A 42 1.59 -3.09 -4.32
C SER A 42 0.62 -2.28 -5.18
N ILE A 43 -0.16 -1.39 -4.56
CA ILE A 43 -1.05 -0.44 -5.25
C ILE A 43 -0.23 0.51 -6.12
N GLU A 44 0.82 1.15 -5.59
CA GLU A 44 1.68 2.06 -6.34
C GLU A 44 2.30 1.40 -7.58
N LYS A 45 2.83 0.18 -7.43
CA LYS A 45 3.38 -0.60 -8.54
C LYS A 45 2.32 -0.83 -9.63
N ARG A 46 1.09 -1.19 -9.22
CA ARG A 46 -0.02 -1.45 -10.15
C ARG A 46 -0.46 -0.18 -10.87
N VAL A 47 -0.60 0.93 -10.16
CA VAL A 47 -0.95 2.26 -10.72
C VAL A 47 0.13 2.72 -11.70
N LYS A 48 1.42 2.65 -11.32
CA LYS A 48 2.53 3.00 -12.21
C LYS A 48 2.54 2.14 -13.47
N LYS A 49 2.30 0.83 -13.35
CA LYS A 49 2.21 -0.09 -14.50
C LYS A 49 1.02 0.25 -15.40
N ALA A 50 -0.13 0.59 -14.84
CA ALA A 50 -1.31 0.99 -15.61
C ALA A 50 -1.08 2.31 -16.36
N ASN A 51 -0.46 3.31 -15.72
CA ASN A 51 -0.19 4.60 -16.34
C ASN A 51 0.86 4.51 -17.47
N LYS A 52 1.85 3.63 -17.34
CA LYS A 52 2.85 3.40 -18.41
C LYS A 52 2.27 2.78 -19.67
N GLN A 53 1.19 1.99 -19.56
CA GLN A 53 0.52 1.36 -20.70
C GLN A 53 -0.45 2.29 -21.43
N LYS A 54 -0.75 3.48 -20.85
CA LYS A 54 -1.62 4.49 -21.46
C LYS A 54 -0.85 5.58 -22.21
N LYS A 55 0.48 5.50 -22.26
CA LYS A 55 1.35 6.34 -23.09
C LYS A 55 1.88 5.50 -24.24
#